data_AF-A0A3N5JCC5-F1
#
_entry.id   AF-A0A3N5JCC5-F1
#
_cell.length_a   1.000
_cell.length_b   1.000
_cell.length_c   1.000
_cell.angle_alpha   90.00
_cell.angle_beta   90.00
_cell.angle_gamma   90.00
#
_symmetry.space_group_name_H-M   'P 1'
#
loop_
_entity.id
_entity.type
_entity.pdbx_description
1 polymer ?
#
loop_
_entity_poly.entity_id
_entity_poly.type
_entity_poly.pdbx_seq_one_letter_code
_entity_poly.pdbx_strand_id
1 'polypeptide(L)' 'ELATKLGVAPSTLNRVLTGASGVSPEMALRLSKCLGRTPESWLAMQYSHDLWRARQQVDLSRVAKVRLTAA' A
#
# COMPACT_ATOMS: atom_id res chain seq x y z
N GLU A 1 10.53 -19.66 -5.87
CA GLU A 1 9.19 -20.17 -6.25
C GLU A 1 8.09 -19.11 -6.24
N LEU A 2 7.86 -18.40 -5.13
CA LEU A 2 6.76 -17.42 -5.04
C LEU A 2 6.91 -16.25 -6.04
N ALA A 3 8.11 -15.70 -6.22
CA ALA A 3 8.35 -14.62 -7.19
C ALA A 3 7.96 -15.05 -8.62
N THR A 4 8.31 -16.28 -9.01
CA THR A 4 7.93 -16.88 -10.29
C THR A 4 6.42 -17.02 -10.42
N LYS A 5 5.72 -17.51 -9.38
CA LYS A 5 4.25 -17.63 -9.39
C LYS A 5 3.54 -16.28 -9.46
N LEU A 6 4.14 -15.23 -8.89
CA LEU A 6 3.66 -13.85 -8.99
C LEU A 6 4.01 -13.18 -10.33
N GLY A 7 4.86 -13.80 -11.16
CA GLY A 7 5.33 -13.21 -12.42
C GLY A 7 6.20 -11.96 -12.21
N VAL A 8 7.02 -11.94 -11.16
CA VAL A 8 7.93 -10.82 -10.84
C VAL A 8 9.35 -11.31 -10.60
N ALA A 9 10.32 -10.40 -10.78
CA ALA A 9 11.70 -10.68 -10.39
C ALA A 9 11.80 -10.95 -8.87
N PRO A 10 12.67 -11.88 -8.41
CA PRO A 10 12.88 -12.13 -6.98
C PRO A 10 13.25 -10.88 -6.19
N SER A 11 14.01 -9.95 -6.78
CA SER A 11 14.36 -8.67 -6.18
C SER A 11 13.15 -7.77 -5.93
N THR A 12 12.14 -7.80 -6.80
CA THR A 12 10.89 -7.06 -6.63
C THR A 12 10.08 -7.62 -5.46
N LEU A 13 9.94 -8.95 -5.38
CA LEU A 13 9.29 -9.58 -4.23
C LEU A 13 10.05 -9.28 -2.93
N ASN A 14 11.38 -9.36 -2.95
CA ASN A 14 12.20 -9.09 -1.78
C ASN A 14 12.00 -7.67 -1.24
N ARG A 15 11.95 -6.66 -2.12
CA ARG A 15 11.68 -5.27 -1.71
C ARG A 15 10.31 -5.10 -1.04
N VAL A 16 9.29 -5.84 -1.48
CA VAL A 16 7.97 -5.82 -0.82
C VAL A 16 8.05 -6.49 0.56
N LEU A 17 8.72 -7.65 0.65
CA LEU A 17 8.87 -8.39 1.91
C LEU A 17 9.68 -7.63 2.96
N THR A 18 10.69 -6.87 2.55
CA THR A 18 11.51 -6.04 3.45
C THR A 18 10.92 -4.66 3.71
N GLY A 19 9.76 -4.34 3.12
CA GLY A 19 9.14 -3.01 3.23
C GLY A 19 9.89 -1.89 2.50
N ALA A 20 10.92 -2.23 1.71
CA ALA A 20 11.63 -1.28 0.85
C ALA A 20 10.78 -0.79 -0.34
N SER A 21 9.69 -1.47 -0.66
CA SER A 21 8.68 -1.04 -1.63
C SER A 21 7.29 -1.45 -1.15
N GLY A 22 6.30 -0.57 -1.32
CA GLY A 22 4.92 -0.87 -1.00
C GLY A 22 4.26 -1.83 -2.00
N VAL A 23 3.07 -2.32 -1.64
CA VAL A 23 2.20 -3.08 -2.54
C VAL A 23 1.50 -2.12 -3.50
N SER A 24 1.90 -2.12 -4.77
CA SER A 24 1.20 -1.39 -5.84
C SER A 24 -0.12 -2.08 -6.22
N PRO A 25 -1.04 -1.41 -6.95
CA PRO A 25 -2.25 -2.05 -7.48
C PRO A 25 -1.95 -3.28 -8.35
N GLU A 26 -0.92 -3.21 -9.20
CA GLU A 26 -0.48 -4.34 -10.02
C GLU A 26 0.02 -5.52 -9.15
N MET A 27 0.78 -5.24 -8.09
CA MET A 27 1.21 -6.26 -7.14
C MET A 27 0.03 -6.84 -6.36
N ALA A 28 -0.94 -6.02 -5.97
CA ALA A 28 -2.16 -6.47 -5.30
C ALA A 28 -2.97 -7.45 -6.15
N LEU A 29 -3.09 -7.21 -7.46
CA LEU A 29 -3.71 -8.14 -8.40
C LEU A 29 -2.94 -9.48 -8.46
N ARG A 30 -1.61 -9.43 -8.55
CA ARG A 30 -0.75 -10.63 -8.54
C ARG A 30 -0.90 -11.42 -7.23
N LEU A 31 -0.86 -10.74 -6.09
CA LEU A 31 -1.01 -11.34 -4.76
C LEU A 31 -2.39 -11.94 -4.57
N SER A 32 -3.46 -11.26 -5.00
CA SER A 32 -4.81 -11.79 -4.97
C SER A 32 -4.92 -13.09 -5.76
N LYS A 33 -4.39 -13.12 -6.98
CA LYS A 33 -4.40 -14.31 -7.83
C LYS A 33 -3.57 -15.47 -7.26
N CYS A 34 -2.43 -15.18 -6.65
CA CYS A 34 -1.46 -16.19 -6.21
C CYS A 34 -1.69 -16.68 -4.77
N LEU A 35 -2.15 -15.82 -3.86
CA LEU A 35 -2.24 -16.07 -2.42
C LEU A 35 -3.66 -15.88 -1.85
N GLY A 36 -4.61 -15.41 -2.66
CA GLY A 36 -5.97 -15.11 -2.24
C GLY A 36 -6.13 -13.71 -1.62
N ARG A 37 -7.28 -13.50 -0.98
CA ARG A 37 -7.85 -12.18 -0.63
C ARG A 37 -8.15 -11.34 -1.88
N THR A 38 -8.86 -10.24 -1.70
CA THR A 38 -9.12 -9.31 -2.81
C THR A 38 -7.96 -8.32 -2.98
N PRO A 39 -7.73 -7.78 -4.18
CA PRO A 39 -6.72 -6.73 -4.40
C PRO A 39 -6.93 -5.52 -3.47
N GLU A 40 -8.19 -5.15 -3.21
CA GLU A 40 -8.56 -4.06 -2.32
C GLU A 40 -8.12 -4.35 -0.88
N SER A 41 -8.24 -5.60 -0.42
CA SER A 41 -7.75 -5.99 0.91
C SER A 41 -6.24 -5.83 1.03
N TRP A 42 -5.47 -6.12 -0.02
CA TRP A 42 -4.02 -5.90 -0.05
C TRP A 42 -3.68 -4.41 -0.03
N LEU A 43 -4.39 -3.61 -0.82
CA LEU A 43 -4.21 -2.16 -0.87
C LEU A 43 -4.63 -1.48 0.45
N ALA A 44 -5.67 -1.96 1.12
CA ALA A 44 -6.10 -1.45 2.42
C ALA A 44 -5.02 -1.63 3.49
N MET A 45 -4.29 -2.75 3.47
CA MET A 45 -3.14 -2.98 4.36
C MET A 45 -2.00 -2.00 4.06
N GLN A 46 -1.67 -1.81 2.78
CA GLN A 46 -0.64 -0.85 2.36
C GLN A 46 -1.01 0.59 2.76
N TYR A 47 -2.25 0.99 2.48
CA TYR A 47 -2.79 2.30 2.86
C TYR A 47 -2.71 2.54 4.36
N SER A 48 -3.09 1.53 5.17
CA SER A 48 -3.05 1.63 6.63
C SER A 48 -1.62 1.85 7.13
N HIS A 49 -0.65 1.11 6.57
CA HIS A 49 0.76 1.29 6.88
C HIS A 49 1.28 2.68 6.48
N ASP A 50 0.97 3.13 5.26
CA ASP A 50 1.44 4.42 4.74
C ASP A 50 0.84 5.58 5.53
N LEU A 51 -0.45 5.49 5.90
CA LEU A 51 -1.11 6.46 6.76
C LEU A 51 -0.49 6.48 8.17
N TRP A 52 -0.21 5.32 8.76
CA TRP A 52 0.47 5.23 10.06
C TRP A 52 1.86 5.88 10.02
N ARG A 53 2.62 5.66 8.94
CA ARG A 53 3.93 6.29 8.75
C ARG A 53 3.81 7.80 8.57
N ALA A 54 2.87 8.27 7.74
CA ALA A 54 2.63 9.69 7.51
C ALA A 54 2.24 10.42 8.80
N ARG A 55 1.42 9.81 9.66
CA ARG A 55 1.02 10.38 10.97
C ARG A 55 2.20 10.67 11.90
N GLN A 56 3.32 9.98 11.75
CA GLN A 56 4.52 10.20 12.58
C GLN A 56 5.41 11.33 12.05
N GLN A 57 5.25 11.72 10.79
CA GLN A 57 6.18 12.60 10.09
C GLN A 57 5.55 13.94 9.68
N VAL A 58 4.24 13.95 9.43
CA VAL A 58 3.53 15.13 8.95
C VAL A 58 3.14 16.01 10.14
N ASP A 59 3.65 17.24 10.17
CA ASP A 59 3.16 18.28 11.07
C ASP A 59 1.88 18.91 10.52
N LEU A 60 0.79 18.78 11.28
CA LEU A 60 -0.53 19.32 10.95
C LEU A 60 -0.84 20.61 11.74
N SER A 61 0.10 21.18 12.48
CA SER A 61 -0.10 22.37 13.33
C SER A 61 -0.65 23.58 12.57
N ARG A 62 -0.34 23.70 11.28
CA ARG A 62 -0.79 24.78 10.39
C ARG A 62 -2.04 24.43 9.58
N VAL A 63 -2.61 23.23 9.74
CA VAL A 63 -3.77 22.76 8.98
C VAL A 63 -5.03 22.95 9.80
N ALA A 64 -5.98 23.74 9.28
CA ALA A 64 -7.25 24.01 9.93
C ALA A 64 -8.43 23.28 9.24
N LYS A 65 -9.48 22.99 10.00
CA LYS A 65 -10.73 22.45 9.46
C LYS A 65 -11.44 23.54 8.64
N VAL A 66 -11.78 23.23 7.39
CA VAL A 66 -12.59 24.10 6.52
C VAL A 66 -14.06 23.70 6.65
N ARG A 67 -14.94 24.67 6.89
CA ARG A 67 -16.38 24.51 6.66
C ARG A 67 -16.70 24.96 5.24
N LEU A 68 -17.13 24.03 4.40
CA LEU A 68 -17.64 24.33 3.08
C LEU A 68 -19.14 24.59 3.20
N THR A 69 -19.57 25.84 3.01
CA THR A 69 -20.98 26.17 2.80
C THR A 69 -21.26 26.10 1.31
N ALA A 70 -22.19 25.24 0.90
CA ALA A 70 -22.66 25.22 -0.49
C ALA A 70 -23.35 26.56 -0.79
N ALA A 71 -23.02 27.15 -1.94
CA ALA A 71 -23.65 28.36 -2.44
C ALA A 71 -25.04 28.06 -3.03
#